data_AF-A0A9D9DIL6-F1
#
_entry.id   AF-A0A9D9DIL6-F1
#
_cell.length_a   1.000
_cell.length_b   1.000
_cell.length_c   1.000
_cell.angle_alpha   90.00
_cell.angle_beta   90.00
_cell.angle_gamma   90.00
#
_symmetry.space_group_name_H-M   'P 1'
#
loop_
_entity.id
_entity.type
_entity.pdbx_description
1 polymer ?
#
loop_
_entity_poly.entity_id
_entity_poly.type
_entity_poly.pdbx_seq_one_letter_code
_entity_poly.pdbx_strand_id
1 'polypeptide(L)'
;MKKLNLINTILVSILLIFGFILSYSFNLYYPFGHLDLFSSGYILIELLKISGFLLLPLGIYYNHKTSRNISKLLFPIICTLSLILNTSIFFSLDKNSLPFPNSNNLDIETIGIYNEINQFIPKYIINSLFIIINLLMIISSIIVFIEDKYETNDLKSFVYLPLVILLTLPLNIFATFVSKLSTNTYSIIRFDNFTIWHFLMFILLICITLLTYSYLKKKDYDTQVLYLRALAIVMMIHYFSKDSLVIGDGYNVYNLVFSTIPFFICDIGKFIVVLALFTKKKVFYDIAYFVHSAGALTVFFYFGKTGTHNYGTILSYSYLYFVLTHLLLFMLSVLPVMLKHTSFKFKDVKIPIIYYGVVILISTFTSVGITNLMANYIDSNGNSLDFIYLPNYAFTQICPLPVIFPTFMNIKIGICEVNFFYEIVLYIAYICIFFAFYIFQYFAPKGVKYLKLKLFKS
;
A
#
# COMPACT_ATOMS: atom_id res chain seq x y z
N MET A 1 36.13 3.86 1.08
CA MET A 1 34.99 3.16 0.45
C MET A 1 34.01 2.57 1.48
N LYS A 2 34.38 1.62 2.35
CA LYS A 2 33.43 1.04 3.35
C LYS A 2 32.71 2.08 4.25
N LYS A 3 33.41 3.14 4.69
CA LYS A 3 32.83 4.23 5.49
C LYS A 3 31.79 5.07 4.72
N LEU A 4 32.05 5.34 3.43
CA LEU A 4 31.11 6.11 2.58
C LEU A 4 29.82 5.32 2.36
N ASN A 5 29.92 4.02 2.11
CA ASN A 5 28.75 3.16 1.93
C ASN A 5 27.89 3.11 3.21
N LEU A 6 28.52 2.99 4.38
CA LEU A 6 27.78 3.03 5.64
C LEU A 6 27.05 4.37 5.84
N ILE A 7 27.72 5.50 5.57
CA ILE A 7 27.08 6.83 5.63
C ILE A 7 25.89 6.88 4.67
N ASN A 8 26.07 6.44 3.43
CA ASN A 8 25.02 6.49 2.41
C ASN A 8 23.81 5.60 2.79
N THR A 9 24.09 4.42 3.35
CA THR A 9 23.09 3.49 3.90
C THR A 9 22.23 4.18 4.96
N ILE A 10 22.86 4.91 5.89
CA ILE A 10 22.18 5.68 6.95
C ILE A 10 21.33 6.80 6.34
N LEU A 11 21.89 7.58 5.41
CA LEU A 11 21.18 8.68 4.76
C LEU A 11 19.92 8.20 4.03
N VAL A 12 20.00 7.08 3.31
CA VAL A 12 18.83 6.48 2.65
C VAL A 12 17.83 5.96 3.68
N SER A 13 18.27 5.40 4.81
CA SER A 13 17.34 4.97 5.86
C SER A 13 16.57 6.16 6.42
N ILE A 14 17.26 7.28 6.69
CA ILE A 14 16.63 8.52 7.14
C ILE A 14 15.68 9.07 6.06
N LEU A 15 16.09 9.06 4.80
CA LEU A 15 15.25 9.46 3.66
C LEU A 15 13.94 8.68 3.61
N LEU A 16 13.99 7.36 3.79
CA LEU A 16 12.79 6.51 3.80
C LEU A 16 11.89 6.80 5.00
N ILE A 17 12.45 7.02 6.19
CA ILE A 17 11.70 7.40 7.39
C ILE A 17 11.01 8.76 7.18
N PHE A 18 11.73 9.74 6.63
CA PHE A 18 11.16 11.07 6.38
C PHE A 18 10.14 11.05 5.25
N GLY A 19 10.34 10.26 4.21
CA GLY A 19 9.33 10.02 3.18
C GLY A 19 8.06 9.38 3.74
N PHE A 20 8.20 8.42 4.65
CA PHE A 20 7.09 7.82 5.38
C PHE A 20 6.33 8.86 6.22
N ILE A 21 7.03 9.67 7.02
CA ILE A 21 6.36 10.72 7.81
C ILE A 21 5.68 11.74 6.89
N LEU A 22 6.32 12.15 5.80
CA LEU A 22 5.74 13.11 4.86
C LEU A 22 4.50 12.54 4.14
N SER A 23 4.39 11.22 4.00
CA SER A 23 3.18 10.59 3.43
C SER A 23 1.93 10.81 4.29
N TYR A 24 2.07 11.13 5.58
CA TYR A 24 0.98 11.60 6.45
C TYR A 24 0.66 13.10 6.27
N SER A 25 0.96 13.65 5.10
CA SER A 25 0.52 14.97 4.68
C SER A 25 -0.14 14.87 3.32
N PHE A 26 -1.17 15.67 3.05
CA PHE A 26 -1.76 15.71 1.72
C PHE A 26 -0.78 16.28 0.67
N ASN A 27 0.20 17.10 1.09
CA ASN A 27 1.14 17.79 0.21
C ASN A 27 1.92 16.86 -0.73
N LEU A 28 2.17 15.62 -0.34
CA LEU A 28 3.03 14.71 -1.11
C LEU A 28 2.34 14.16 -2.37
N TYR A 29 1.08 13.69 -2.26
CA TYR A 29 0.39 13.03 -3.37
C TYR A 29 -0.86 13.76 -3.87
N TYR A 30 -1.43 14.70 -3.11
CA TYR A 30 -2.60 15.48 -3.56
C TYR A 30 -2.42 16.10 -4.95
N PRO A 31 -1.28 16.74 -5.30
CA PRO A 31 -1.14 17.40 -6.59
C PRO A 31 -1.37 16.50 -7.81
N PHE A 32 -1.07 15.20 -7.70
CA PHE A 32 -1.25 14.27 -8.82
C PHE A 32 -2.72 14.02 -9.13
N GLY A 33 -3.64 14.10 -8.15
CA GLY A 33 -5.08 13.95 -8.37
C GLY A 33 -5.74 15.20 -8.98
N HIS A 34 -5.04 16.33 -8.93
CA HIS A 34 -5.55 17.65 -9.24
C HIS A 34 -4.65 18.36 -10.26
N LEU A 35 -4.33 17.68 -11.37
CA LEU A 35 -3.37 18.17 -12.37
C LEU A 35 -3.73 19.55 -12.94
N ASP A 36 -5.02 19.89 -12.97
CA ASP A 36 -5.51 21.18 -13.47
C ASP A 36 -5.15 22.35 -12.53
N LEU A 37 -4.73 22.10 -11.28
CA LEU A 37 -4.33 23.11 -10.28
C LEU A 37 -2.82 23.38 -10.24
N PHE A 38 -2.01 22.53 -10.86
CA PHE A 38 -0.54 22.57 -10.76
C PHE A 38 0.11 22.65 -12.14
N SER A 39 1.28 23.30 -12.21
CA SER A 39 2.02 23.34 -13.47
C SER A 39 2.54 21.95 -13.84
N SER A 40 2.60 21.65 -15.15
CA SER A 40 3.16 20.39 -15.65
C SER A 40 4.62 20.19 -15.22
N GLY A 41 5.40 21.27 -15.11
CA GLY A 41 6.77 21.26 -14.59
C GLY A 41 6.84 20.81 -13.14
N TYR A 42 5.96 21.33 -12.27
CA TYR A 42 5.86 20.89 -10.87
C TYR A 42 5.59 19.37 -10.80
N ILE A 43 4.55 18.91 -11.50
CA ILE A 43 4.13 17.50 -11.50
C ILE A 43 5.26 16.58 -11.98
N LEU A 44 5.94 16.93 -13.07
CA LEU A 44 7.01 16.12 -13.64
C LEU A 44 8.22 16.01 -12.70
N ILE A 45 8.64 17.13 -12.11
CA ILE A 45 9.78 17.17 -11.17
C ILE A 45 9.47 16.30 -9.94
N GLU A 46 8.29 16.47 -9.35
CA GLU A 46 7.89 15.71 -8.16
C GLU A 46 7.69 14.22 -8.47
N LEU A 47 7.15 13.88 -9.65
CA LEU A 47 7.01 12.50 -10.10
C LEU A 47 8.38 11.81 -10.26
N LEU A 48 9.34 12.49 -10.89
CA LEU A 48 10.70 11.98 -11.02
C LEU A 48 11.35 11.81 -9.64
N LYS A 49 11.09 12.71 -8.70
CA LYS A 49 11.59 12.61 -7.32
C LYS A 49 11.05 11.38 -6.60
N ILE A 50 9.76 11.05 -6.76
CA ILE A 50 9.13 9.87 -6.14
C ILE A 50 9.86 8.56 -6.54
N SER A 51 10.37 8.48 -7.78
CA SER A 51 11.18 7.33 -8.21
C SER A 51 12.44 7.09 -7.37
N GLY A 52 12.92 8.11 -6.65
CA GLY A 52 14.05 8.03 -5.73
C GLY A 52 13.82 7.12 -4.54
N PHE A 53 12.57 6.97 -4.08
CA PHE A 53 12.21 6.04 -3.02
C PHE A 53 12.35 4.56 -3.45
N LEU A 54 12.44 4.28 -4.75
CA LEU A 54 12.76 2.96 -5.29
C LEU A 54 14.24 2.85 -5.69
N LEU A 55 14.75 3.82 -6.44
CA LEU A 55 16.09 3.75 -7.03
C LEU A 55 17.21 3.84 -6.01
N LEU A 56 17.13 4.74 -5.02
CA LEU A 56 18.20 4.91 -4.04
C LEU A 56 18.38 3.67 -3.15
N PRO A 57 17.32 3.07 -2.57
CA PRO A 57 17.47 1.82 -1.82
C PRO A 57 18.03 0.68 -2.66
N LEU A 58 17.61 0.55 -3.93
CA LEU A 58 18.14 -0.48 -4.83
C LEU A 58 19.62 -0.24 -5.16
N GLY A 59 20.00 1.01 -5.42
CA GLY A 59 21.37 1.38 -5.76
C GLY A 59 22.35 1.28 -4.57
N ILE A 60 21.87 1.53 -3.36
CA ILE A 60 22.74 1.65 -2.17
C ILE A 60 22.76 0.36 -1.36
N TYR A 61 21.59 -0.22 -1.01
CA TYR A 61 21.57 -1.46 -0.23
C TYR A 61 21.93 -2.69 -1.05
N TYR A 62 21.64 -2.68 -2.36
CA TYR A 62 21.84 -3.84 -3.22
C TYR A 62 22.89 -3.61 -4.31
N ASN A 63 23.57 -2.46 -4.32
CA ASN A 63 24.54 -2.09 -5.34
C ASN A 63 24.02 -2.29 -6.78
N HIS A 64 22.71 -2.12 -7.00
CA HIS A 64 22.11 -2.39 -8.30
C HIS A 64 22.59 -1.34 -9.32
N LYS A 65 23.40 -1.79 -10.30
CA LYS A 65 24.12 -0.91 -11.23
C LYS A 65 23.23 0.10 -11.95
N THR A 66 22.12 -0.35 -12.54
CA THR A 66 21.18 0.54 -13.25
C THR A 66 20.61 1.61 -12.32
N SER A 67 20.25 1.23 -11.10
CA SER A 67 19.70 2.18 -10.12
C SER A 67 20.74 3.19 -9.67
N ARG A 68 21.99 2.76 -9.40
CA ARG A 68 23.10 3.68 -9.09
C ARG A 68 23.35 4.69 -10.21
N ASN A 69 23.39 4.20 -11.45
CA ASN A 69 23.62 5.02 -12.63
C ASN A 69 22.55 6.10 -12.85
N ILE A 70 21.27 5.73 -12.69
CA ILE A 70 20.18 6.71 -12.77
C ILE A 70 20.26 7.67 -11.59
N SER A 71 20.39 7.17 -10.35
CA SER A 71 20.36 7.98 -9.15
C SER A 71 21.40 9.09 -9.13
N LYS A 72 22.67 8.76 -9.44
CA LYS A 72 23.79 9.70 -9.37
C LYS A 72 23.73 10.82 -10.41
N LEU A 73 22.98 10.63 -11.49
CA LEU A 73 22.82 11.61 -12.57
C LEU A 73 21.50 12.38 -12.48
N LEU A 74 20.40 11.71 -12.11
CA LEU A 74 19.07 12.29 -12.12
C LEU A 74 18.79 13.15 -10.88
N PHE A 75 19.00 12.61 -9.67
CA PHE A 75 18.52 13.25 -8.44
C PHE A 75 19.26 14.53 -8.05
N PRO A 76 20.57 14.71 -8.31
CA PRO A 76 21.21 16.01 -8.08
C PRO A 76 20.52 17.14 -8.85
N ILE A 77 20.08 16.87 -10.08
CA ILE A 77 19.40 17.86 -10.93
C ILE A 77 17.95 18.05 -10.47
N ILE A 78 17.18 16.96 -10.43
CA ILE A 78 15.74 17.03 -10.14
C ILE A 78 15.44 17.57 -8.75
N CYS A 79 16.21 17.18 -7.73
CA CYS A 79 15.99 17.67 -6.36
C CYS A 79 16.43 19.14 -6.21
N THR A 80 17.46 19.57 -6.94
CA THR A 80 17.84 21.00 -6.98
C THR A 80 16.75 21.83 -7.66
N LEU A 81 16.19 21.35 -8.78
CA LEU A 81 15.04 21.99 -9.42
C LEU A 81 13.81 22.02 -8.51
N SER A 82 13.52 20.95 -7.77
CA SER A 82 12.44 20.91 -6.77
C SER A 82 12.66 21.97 -5.68
N LEU A 83 13.88 22.10 -5.16
CA LEU A 83 14.21 23.12 -4.15
C LEU A 83 14.10 24.55 -4.67
N ILE A 84 14.50 24.81 -5.92
CA ILE A 84 14.49 26.18 -6.48
C ILE A 84 13.09 26.58 -6.98
N LEU A 85 12.40 25.67 -7.67
CA LEU A 85 11.17 25.97 -8.41
C LEU A 85 9.90 25.57 -7.67
N ASN A 86 9.92 24.49 -6.88
CA ASN A 86 8.71 23.91 -6.29
C ASN A 86 8.53 24.24 -4.81
N THR A 87 9.54 24.75 -4.11
CA THR A 87 9.46 25.05 -2.66
C THR A 87 8.32 26.02 -2.34
N SER A 88 8.18 27.12 -3.09
CA SER A 88 7.12 28.11 -2.85
C SER A 88 5.72 27.50 -3.01
N ILE A 89 5.52 26.70 -4.06
CA ILE A 89 4.27 25.98 -4.34
C ILE A 89 3.99 24.97 -3.22
N PHE A 90 4.98 24.18 -2.84
CA PHE A 90 4.81 23.17 -1.78
C PHE A 90 4.46 23.81 -0.43
N PHE A 91 5.07 24.96 -0.11
CA PHE A 91 4.90 25.65 1.17
C PHE A 91 3.57 26.42 1.23
N SER A 92 3.03 26.84 0.07
CA SER A 92 1.75 27.52 -0.01
C SER A 92 0.55 26.59 0.10
N LEU A 93 0.74 25.28 -0.11
CA LEU A 93 -0.31 24.28 0.06
C LEU A 93 -0.95 24.38 1.45
N ASP A 94 -2.27 24.52 1.45
CA ASP A 94 -3.11 24.58 2.64
C ASP A 94 -4.40 23.82 2.36
N LYS A 95 -4.80 22.96 3.31
CA LYS A 95 -6.00 22.13 3.16
C LYS A 95 -7.26 23.00 3.20
N ASN A 96 -7.23 24.15 3.86
CA ASN A 96 -8.43 24.97 3.98
C ASN A 96 -8.71 25.79 2.71
N SER A 97 -7.76 25.90 1.79
CA SER A 97 -7.88 26.69 0.55
C SER A 97 -8.04 25.85 -0.71
N LEU A 98 -7.97 24.53 -0.61
CA LEU A 98 -8.03 23.60 -1.75
C LEU A 98 -9.40 22.89 -1.80
N PRO A 99 -9.88 22.52 -3.00
CA PRO A 99 -11.17 21.85 -3.15
C PRO A 99 -11.09 20.40 -2.66
N PHE A 100 -11.81 20.08 -1.58
CA PHE A 100 -11.92 18.72 -1.06
C PHE A 100 -13.33 18.15 -1.22
N PRO A 101 -13.49 16.97 -1.84
CA PRO A 101 -14.80 16.37 -2.03
C PRO A 101 -15.38 15.87 -0.69
N ASN A 102 -16.55 16.39 -0.31
CA ASN A 102 -17.32 15.89 0.82
C ASN A 102 -18.13 14.64 0.44
N SER A 103 -17.43 13.56 0.11
CA SER A 103 -18.04 12.31 -0.36
C SER A 103 -18.96 11.62 0.67
N ASN A 104 -18.82 11.98 1.94
CA ASN A 104 -19.60 11.41 3.06
C ASN A 104 -20.79 12.29 3.47
N ASN A 105 -21.05 13.40 2.77
CA ASN A 105 -22.10 14.36 3.11
C ASN A 105 -22.05 14.84 4.58
N LEU A 106 -20.84 14.98 5.13
CA LEU A 106 -20.62 15.49 6.48
C LEU A 106 -20.97 16.98 6.53
N ASP A 107 -21.47 17.47 7.66
CA ASP A 107 -21.65 18.90 7.86
C ASP A 107 -20.29 19.63 7.95
N ILE A 108 -20.32 20.96 7.81
CA ILE A 108 -19.12 21.80 7.75
C ILE A 108 -18.31 21.74 9.06
N GLU A 109 -18.99 21.60 10.20
CA GLU A 109 -18.37 21.58 11.52
C GLU A 109 -17.60 20.26 11.72
N THR A 110 -18.22 19.13 11.42
CA THR A 110 -17.56 17.81 11.43
C THR A 110 -16.33 17.79 10.50
N ILE A 111 -16.44 18.39 9.31
CA ILE A 111 -15.29 18.51 8.38
C ILE A 111 -14.18 19.35 9.00
N GLY A 112 -14.51 20.47 9.65
CA GLY A 112 -13.55 21.33 10.35
C GLY A 112 -12.77 20.56 11.41
N ILE A 113 -13.47 19.82 12.28
CA ILE A 113 -12.86 18.99 13.33
C ILE A 113 -11.97 17.91 12.72
N TYR A 114 -12.45 17.21 11.68
CA TYR A 114 -11.65 16.17 11.02
C TYR A 114 -10.41 16.75 10.32
N ASN A 115 -10.48 17.96 9.80
CA ASN A 115 -9.33 18.66 9.23
C ASN A 115 -8.30 19.01 10.31
N GLU A 116 -8.74 19.48 11.48
CA GLU A 116 -7.86 19.71 12.63
C GLU A 116 -7.11 18.43 13.03
N ILE A 117 -7.83 17.31 13.17
CA ILE A 117 -7.24 15.99 13.48
C ILE A 117 -6.24 15.56 12.40
N ASN A 118 -6.57 15.76 11.13
CA ASN A 118 -5.72 15.39 10.01
C ASN A 118 -4.46 16.26 9.87
N GLN A 119 -4.51 17.50 10.35
CA GLN A 119 -3.39 18.44 10.34
C GLN A 119 -2.51 18.30 11.61
N PHE A 120 -2.45 17.11 12.20
CA PHE A 120 -1.67 16.82 13.41
C PHE A 120 -0.16 17.06 13.25
N ILE A 121 0.38 17.07 12.02
CA ILE A 121 1.78 17.41 11.76
C ILE A 121 1.88 18.92 11.49
N PRO A 122 2.63 19.68 12.31
CA PRO A 122 2.83 21.11 12.08
C PRO A 122 3.41 21.43 10.70
N LYS A 123 2.91 22.48 10.06
CA LYS A 123 3.30 22.90 8.70
C LYS A 123 4.81 23.13 8.55
N TYR A 124 5.48 23.67 9.56
CA TYR A 124 6.93 23.87 9.53
C TYR A 124 7.71 22.54 9.51
N ILE A 125 7.17 21.46 10.10
CA ILE A 125 7.77 20.11 10.01
C ILE A 125 7.59 19.57 8.60
N ILE A 126 6.39 19.67 8.02
CA ILE A 126 6.11 19.24 6.64
C ILE A 126 7.06 19.94 5.64
N ASN A 127 7.19 21.26 5.77
CA ASN A 127 8.08 22.08 4.94
C ASN A 127 9.57 21.70 5.12
N SER A 128 9.97 21.45 6.38
CA SER A 128 11.35 21.03 6.69
C SER A 128 11.65 19.63 6.13
N LEU A 129 10.71 18.69 6.24
CA LEU A 129 10.83 17.35 5.66
C LEU A 129 11.01 17.42 4.14
N PHE A 130 10.26 18.29 3.45
CA PHE A 130 10.43 18.49 2.01
C PHE A 130 11.85 18.94 1.65
N ILE A 131 12.41 19.91 2.37
CA ILE A 131 13.79 20.37 2.14
C ILE A 131 14.77 19.23 2.42
N ILE A 132 14.65 18.57 3.58
CA ILE A 132 15.61 17.55 4.01
C ILE A 132 15.58 16.33 3.08
N ILE A 133 14.41 15.88 2.63
CA ILE A 133 14.28 14.78 1.66
C ILE A 133 15.04 15.11 0.37
N ASN A 134 14.86 16.32 -0.18
CA ASN A 134 15.59 16.75 -1.37
C ASN A 134 17.11 16.75 -1.13
N LEU A 135 17.57 17.31 -0.01
CA LEU A 135 19.00 17.32 0.35
C LEU A 135 19.56 15.92 0.54
N LEU A 136 18.84 15.01 1.20
CA LEU A 136 19.25 13.63 1.39
C LEU A 136 19.37 12.89 0.06
N MET A 137 18.44 13.10 -0.88
CA MET A 137 18.52 12.52 -2.22
C MET A 137 19.74 13.05 -2.99
N ILE A 138 20.03 14.35 -2.92
CA ILE A 138 21.21 14.97 -3.54
C ILE A 138 22.50 14.39 -2.96
N ILE A 139 22.65 14.46 -1.63
CA ILE A 139 23.87 14.02 -0.93
C ILE A 139 24.10 12.53 -1.17
N SER A 140 23.06 11.70 -1.05
CA SER A 140 23.17 10.25 -1.29
C SER A 140 23.63 9.95 -2.72
N SER A 141 23.11 10.69 -3.69
CA SER A 141 23.46 10.54 -5.11
C SER A 141 24.89 11.00 -5.42
N ILE A 142 25.37 12.07 -4.77
CA ILE A 142 26.78 12.51 -4.84
C ILE A 142 27.70 11.45 -4.24
N ILE A 143 27.33 10.86 -3.10
CA ILE A 143 28.13 9.77 -2.50
C ILE A 143 28.20 8.56 -3.43
N VAL A 144 27.08 8.16 -4.06
CA VAL A 144 27.09 7.11 -5.10
C VAL A 144 28.04 7.47 -6.24
N PHE A 145 28.04 8.73 -6.69
CA PHE A 145 28.94 9.19 -7.75
C PHE A 145 30.41 9.06 -7.38
N ILE A 146 30.78 9.42 -6.14
CA ILE A 146 32.14 9.29 -5.61
C ILE A 146 32.53 7.81 -5.45
N GLU A 147 31.62 6.98 -4.94
CA GLU A 147 31.84 5.53 -4.80
C GLU A 147 32.09 4.84 -6.14
N ASP A 148 31.37 5.29 -7.18
CA ASP A 148 31.53 4.84 -8.57
C ASP A 148 32.71 5.53 -9.28
N LYS A 149 33.59 6.22 -8.54
CA LYS A 149 34.80 6.88 -9.07
C LYS A 149 34.53 7.83 -10.23
N TYR A 150 33.42 8.59 -10.14
CA TYR A 150 33.03 9.58 -11.15
C TYR A 150 32.68 8.98 -12.53
N GLU A 151 32.42 7.67 -12.62
CA GLU A 151 32.00 7.05 -13.88
C GLU A 151 30.59 7.48 -14.27
N THR A 152 30.45 8.11 -15.44
CA THR A 152 29.17 8.57 -16.02
C THR A 152 28.75 7.81 -17.29
N ASN A 153 29.59 6.89 -17.78
CA ASN A 153 29.55 6.37 -19.15
C ASN A 153 28.37 5.42 -19.49
N ASP A 154 27.40 5.21 -18.60
CA ASP A 154 26.36 4.18 -18.78
C ASP A 154 24.94 4.77 -18.86
N LEU A 155 24.78 5.79 -19.72
CA LEU A 155 23.49 6.40 -20.09
C LEU A 155 22.45 5.38 -20.58
N LYS A 156 22.88 4.19 -21.03
CA LYS A 156 22.00 3.06 -21.37
C LYS A 156 21.06 2.67 -20.22
N SER A 157 21.46 2.93 -18.97
CA SER A 157 20.62 2.67 -17.79
C SER A 157 19.32 3.49 -17.79
N PHE A 158 19.31 4.67 -18.44
CA PHE A 158 18.12 5.52 -18.50
C PHE A 158 16.97 4.94 -19.34
N VAL A 159 17.24 3.94 -20.18
CA VAL A 159 16.17 3.20 -20.89
C VAL A 159 15.19 2.55 -19.91
N TYR A 160 15.62 2.26 -18.68
CA TYR A 160 14.78 1.67 -17.64
C TYR A 160 14.04 2.72 -16.79
N LEU A 161 14.34 4.02 -16.92
CA LEU A 161 13.69 5.08 -16.15
C LEU A 161 12.17 5.12 -16.34
N PRO A 162 11.60 5.01 -17.56
CA PRO A 162 10.15 4.97 -17.74
C PRO A 162 9.47 3.84 -16.97
N LEU A 163 10.11 2.66 -16.91
CA LEU A 163 9.59 1.52 -16.14
C LEU A 163 9.60 1.82 -14.64
N VAL A 164 10.65 2.46 -14.13
CA VAL A 164 10.75 2.86 -12.72
C VAL A 164 9.65 3.87 -12.37
N ILE A 165 9.46 4.90 -13.22
CA ILE A 165 8.39 5.89 -13.04
C ILE A 165 7.03 5.20 -13.02
N LEU A 166 6.78 4.26 -13.94
CA LEU A 166 5.53 3.50 -13.98
C LEU A 166 5.31 2.70 -12.69
N LEU A 167 6.37 2.07 -12.16
CA LEU A 167 6.29 1.30 -10.91
C LEU A 167 6.02 2.19 -9.69
N THR A 168 6.42 3.46 -9.70
CA THR A 168 6.21 4.40 -8.61
C THR A 168 5.17 5.48 -8.91
N LEU A 169 4.36 5.30 -9.96
CA LEU A 169 3.41 6.30 -10.44
C LEU A 169 2.30 6.52 -9.39
N PRO A 170 2.07 7.75 -8.90
CA PRO A 170 0.91 8.07 -8.09
C PRO A 170 -0.39 7.67 -8.79
N LEU A 171 -1.11 6.69 -8.24
CA LEU A 171 -2.29 6.13 -8.90
C LEU A 171 -3.46 7.11 -8.97
N ASN A 172 -3.45 8.17 -8.15
CA ASN A 172 -4.47 9.20 -8.17
C ASN A 172 -4.36 10.12 -9.40
N ILE A 173 -3.28 10.02 -10.19
CA ILE A 173 -3.15 10.74 -11.47
C ILE A 173 -4.32 10.48 -12.42
N PHE A 174 -4.97 9.33 -12.30
CA PHE A 174 -6.12 8.98 -13.13
C PHE A 174 -7.41 9.71 -12.73
N ALA A 175 -7.49 10.30 -11.53
CA ALA A 175 -8.69 10.97 -11.03
C ALA A 175 -9.12 12.15 -11.93
N THR A 176 -8.15 12.96 -12.38
CA THR A 176 -8.42 14.10 -13.29
C THR A 176 -8.95 13.65 -14.66
N PHE A 177 -8.64 12.42 -15.10
CA PHE A 177 -9.15 11.88 -16.35
C PHE A 177 -10.56 11.31 -16.19
N VAL A 178 -10.85 10.66 -15.05
CA VAL A 178 -12.17 10.07 -14.77
C VAL A 178 -13.27 11.13 -14.77
N SER A 179 -13.00 12.33 -14.25
CA SER A 179 -13.96 13.45 -14.25
C SER A 179 -14.31 13.98 -15.65
N LYS A 180 -13.47 13.70 -16.65
CA LYS A 180 -13.63 14.14 -18.05
C LYS A 180 -14.32 13.10 -18.94
N LEU A 181 -14.72 11.94 -18.38
CA LEU A 181 -15.34 10.86 -19.15
C LEU A 181 -16.82 11.14 -19.45
N SER A 182 -17.29 10.69 -20.62
CA SER A 182 -18.71 10.68 -20.94
C SER A 182 -19.48 9.71 -20.03
N THR A 183 -20.78 9.93 -19.82
CA THR A 183 -21.65 9.06 -19.00
C THR A 183 -21.62 7.60 -19.46
N ASN A 184 -21.59 7.36 -20.78
CA ASN A 184 -21.50 6.02 -21.35
C ASN A 184 -20.15 5.36 -21.05
N THR A 185 -19.06 6.11 -21.15
CA THR A 185 -17.73 5.56 -20.83
C THR A 185 -17.64 5.26 -19.34
N TYR A 186 -18.12 6.18 -18.49
CA TYR A 186 -18.13 6.02 -17.04
C TYR A 186 -18.87 4.76 -16.60
N SER A 187 -20.06 4.48 -17.19
CA SER A 187 -20.85 3.29 -16.84
C SER A 187 -20.15 1.98 -17.25
N ILE A 188 -19.44 1.96 -18.38
CA ILE A 188 -18.68 0.78 -18.83
C ILE A 188 -17.50 0.47 -17.91
N ILE A 189 -16.78 1.51 -17.46
CA ILE A 189 -15.59 1.34 -16.63
C ILE A 189 -15.90 1.33 -15.13
N ARG A 190 -17.18 1.42 -14.76
CA ARG A 190 -17.63 1.32 -13.38
C ARG A 190 -17.32 -0.09 -12.86
N PHE A 191 -16.80 -0.15 -11.65
CA PHE A 191 -16.58 -1.42 -10.98
C PHE A 191 -17.79 -1.78 -10.13
N ASP A 192 -18.34 -2.98 -10.35
CA ASP A 192 -19.30 -3.62 -9.44
C ASP A 192 -18.91 -5.10 -9.30
N ASN A 193 -19.35 -5.74 -8.21
CA ASN A 193 -19.06 -7.15 -7.94
C ASN A 193 -19.62 -8.07 -9.02
N PHE A 194 -18.87 -9.12 -9.35
CA PHE A 194 -19.23 -10.13 -10.37
C PHE A 194 -19.42 -9.56 -11.79
N THR A 195 -18.89 -8.37 -12.06
CA THR A 195 -18.75 -7.84 -13.42
C THR A 195 -17.52 -8.40 -14.13
N ILE A 196 -17.37 -8.11 -15.43
CA ILE A 196 -16.18 -8.48 -16.21
C ILE A 196 -14.88 -7.98 -15.57
N TRP A 197 -14.90 -6.79 -14.96
CA TRP A 197 -13.73 -6.21 -14.30
C TRP A 197 -13.28 -7.05 -13.10
N HIS A 198 -14.23 -7.55 -12.30
CA HIS A 198 -13.95 -8.46 -11.19
C HIS A 198 -13.27 -9.75 -11.68
N PHE A 199 -13.82 -10.39 -12.71
CA PHE A 199 -13.22 -11.61 -13.27
C PHE A 199 -11.84 -11.36 -13.88
N LEU A 200 -11.66 -10.22 -14.57
CA LEU A 200 -10.38 -9.82 -15.13
C LEU A 200 -9.31 -9.62 -14.05
N MET A 201 -9.68 -9.08 -12.88
CA MET A 201 -8.75 -8.96 -11.76
C MET A 201 -8.26 -10.32 -11.24
N PHE A 202 -9.17 -11.29 -11.13
CA PHE A 202 -8.79 -12.64 -10.70
C PHE A 202 -7.86 -13.31 -11.71
N ILE A 203 -8.13 -13.15 -13.01
CA ILE A 203 -7.25 -13.59 -14.08
C ILE A 203 -5.89 -12.87 -13.98
N LEU A 204 -5.89 -11.56 -13.74
CA LEU A 204 -4.67 -10.75 -13.60
C LEU A 204 -3.80 -11.24 -12.43
N LEU A 205 -4.40 -11.56 -11.28
CA LEU A 205 -3.73 -12.16 -10.12
C LEU A 205 -2.98 -13.44 -10.48
N ILE A 206 -3.68 -14.38 -11.14
CA ILE A 206 -3.09 -15.65 -11.56
C ILE A 206 -1.99 -15.42 -12.59
N CYS A 207 -2.27 -14.62 -13.62
CA CYS A 207 -1.34 -14.35 -14.71
C CYS A 207 -0.05 -13.68 -14.21
N ILE A 208 -0.14 -12.60 -13.44
CA ILE A 208 1.03 -11.89 -12.91
C ILE A 208 1.85 -12.82 -12.01
N THR A 209 1.20 -13.60 -11.14
CA THR A 209 1.90 -14.53 -10.24
C THR A 209 2.65 -15.61 -11.03
N LEU A 210 1.99 -16.25 -12.01
CA LEU A 210 2.59 -17.32 -12.81
C LEU A 210 3.65 -16.83 -13.80
N LEU A 211 3.46 -15.65 -14.40
CA LEU A 211 4.44 -15.02 -15.29
C LEU A 211 5.69 -14.62 -14.51
N THR A 212 5.51 -13.99 -13.35
CA THR A 212 6.63 -13.61 -12.46
C THR A 212 7.37 -14.85 -11.97
N TYR A 213 6.65 -15.90 -11.52
CA TYR A 213 7.27 -17.18 -11.19
C TYR A 213 8.05 -17.77 -12.37
N SER A 214 7.47 -17.76 -13.57
CA SER A 214 8.09 -18.36 -14.77
C SER A 214 9.32 -17.61 -15.24
N TYR A 215 9.35 -16.29 -15.05
CA TYR A 215 10.52 -15.45 -15.27
C TYR A 215 11.60 -15.70 -14.21
N LEU A 216 11.22 -15.64 -12.93
CA LEU A 216 12.16 -15.72 -11.80
C LEU A 216 12.74 -17.10 -11.58
N LYS A 217 12.00 -18.19 -11.84
CA LYS A 217 12.49 -19.58 -11.65
C LYS A 217 13.73 -19.92 -12.49
N LYS A 218 13.99 -19.13 -13.55
CA LYS A 218 15.15 -19.28 -14.45
C LYS A 218 16.35 -18.41 -14.02
N LYS A 219 16.20 -17.58 -12.99
CA LYS A 219 17.23 -16.68 -12.47
C LYS A 219 17.93 -17.30 -11.25
N ASP A 220 19.12 -16.81 -10.92
CA ASP A 220 19.80 -17.18 -9.69
C ASP A 220 19.08 -16.64 -8.45
N TYR A 221 19.44 -17.18 -7.29
CA TYR A 221 18.78 -16.83 -6.02
C TYR A 221 18.89 -15.33 -5.71
N ASP A 222 20.06 -14.72 -5.92
CA ASP A 222 20.28 -13.32 -5.59
C ASP A 222 19.47 -12.37 -6.48
N THR A 223 19.36 -12.66 -7.78
CA THR A 223 18.47 -11.92 -8.68
C THR A 223 17.01 -12.10 -8.27
N GLN A 224 16.58 -13.31 -7.93
CA GLN A 224 15.21 -13.55 -7.46
C GLN A 224 14.89 -12.69 -6.23
N VAL A 225 15.77 -12.71 -5.24
CA VAL A 225 15.63 -11.92 -4.00
C VAL A 225 15.60 -10.43 -4.28
N LEU A 226 16.44 -9.92 -5.19
CA LEU A 226 16.46 -8.52 -5.60
C LEU A 226 15.12 -8.08 -6.20
N TYR A 227 14.56 -8.86 -7.14
CA TYR A 227 13.27 -8.58 -7.76
C TYR A 227 12.12 -8.57 -6.74
N LEU A 228 12.08 -9.56 -5.85
CA LEU A 228 11.05 -9.62 -4.81
C LEU A 228 11.14 -8.42 -3.86
N ARG A 229 12.35 -7.99 -3.50
CA ARG A 229 12.58 -6.80 -2.66
C ARG A 229 12.20 -5.51 -3.37
N ALA A 230 12.50 -5.37 -4.66
CA ALA A 230 12.07 -4.22 -5.46
C ALA A 230 10.54 -4.12 -5.50
N LEU A 231 9.85 -5.24 -5.75
CA LEU A 231 8.39 -5.30 -5.76
C LEU A 231 7.78 -5.03 -4.37
N ALA A 232 8.45 -5.44 -3.29
CA ALA A 232 8.04 -5.10 -1.92
C ALA A 232 8.18 -3.60 -1.65
N ILE A 233 9.26 -2.96 -2.12
CA ILE A 233 9.43 -1.49 -2.02
C ILE A 233 8.33 -0.78 -2.82
N VAL A 234 8.05 -1.23 -4.05
CA VAL A 234 6.94 -0.69 -4.86
C VAL A 234 5.61 -0.80 -4.12
N MET A 235 5.30 -1.96 -3.53
CA MET A 235 4.11 -2.16 -2.72
C MET A 235 4.05 -1.16 -1.54
N MET A 236 5.17 -0.88 -0.87
CA MET A 236 5.21 0.08 0.23
C MET A 236 5.06 1.54 -0.23
N ILE A 237 5.64 1.91 -1.38
CA ILE A 237 5.45 3.25 -1.96
C ILE A 237 3.96 3.50 -2.21
N HIS A 238 3.30 2.54 -2.88
CA HIS A 238 1.85 2.63 -3.10
C HIS A 238 1.08 2.59 -1.79
N TYR A 239 1.45 1.72 -0.85
CA TYR A 239 0.85 1.64 0.48
C TYR A 239 0.80 3.01 1.18
N PHE A 240 1.93 3.70 1.28
CA PHE A 240 2.03 5.00 1.94
C PHE A 240 1.42 6.15 1.14
N SER A 241 1.31 6.02 -0.20
CA SER A 241 0.56 7.01 -0.99
C SER A 241 -0.90 7.15 -0.53
N LYS A 242 -1.47 6.09 0.06
CA LYS A 242 -2.84 6.08 0.62
C LYS A 242 -3.01 7.15 1.68
N ASP A 243 -2.02 7.34 2.52
CA ASP A 243 -2.16 8.16 3.71
C ASP A 243 -2.34 9.64 3.32
N SER A 244 -1.57 10.10 2.32
CA SER A 244 -1.70 11.42 1.73
C SER A 244 -3.06 11.62 1.04
N LEU A 245 -3.63 10.56 0.47
CA LEU A 245 -4.93 10.58 -0.20
C LEU A 245 -6.09 10.57 0.80
N VAL A 246 -6.02 9.74 1.84
CA VAL A 246 -6.97 9.74 2.98
C VAL A 246 -7.05 11.13 3.60
N ILE A 247 -5.89 11.76 3.82
CA ILE A 247 -5.80 13.09 4.43
C ILE A 247 -6.22 14.18 3.44
N GLY A 248 -6.01 13.99 2.14
CA GLY A 248 -6.44 14.89 1.08
C GLY A 248 -7.90 14.67 0.71
N ASP A 249 -8.13 13.86 -0.32
CA ASP A 249 -9.43 13.65 -0.98
C ASP A 249 -10.32 12.58 -0.32
N GLY A 250 -9.80 11.87 0.68
CA GLY A 250 -10.40 10.66 1.21
C GLY A 250 -9.99 9.39 0.46
N TYR A 251 -10.24 8.24 1.08
CA TYR A 251 -9.95 6.92 0.52
C TYR A 251 -10.95 5.88 1.02
N ASN A 252 -11.60 5.13 0.14
CA ASN A 252 -12.61 4.12 0.51
C ASN A 252 -13.62 4.63 1.56
N VAL A 253 -14.20 5.82 1.35
CA VAL A 253 -15.10 6.54 2.28
C VAL A 253 -14.49 6.99 3.61
N TYR A 254 -13.17 6.86 3.79
CA TYR A 254 -12.45 7.29 4.98
C TYR A 254 -11.67 8.59 4.75
N ASN A 255 -11.84 9.56 5.66
CA ASN A 255 -11.25 10.90 5.54
C ASN A 255 -10.39 11.30 6.76
N LEU A 256 -10.08 10.34 7.65
CA LEU A 256 -9.38 10.60 8.90
C LEU A 256 -8.05 9.87 8.97
N VAL A 257 -7.04 10.50 9.57
CA VAL A 257 -5.72 9.92 9.80
C VAL A 257 -5.81 8.58 10.54
N PHE A 258 -6.76 8.39 11.44
CA PHE A 258 -6.94 7.10 12.11
C PHE A 258 -7.18 5.95 11.13
N SER A 259 -7.85 6.19 10.00
CA SER A 259 -8.07 5.19 8.93
C SER A 259 -6.78 4.70 8.25
N THR A 260 -5.68 5.43 8.42
CA THR A 260 -4.35 5.06 7.91
C THR A 260 -3.61 4.07 8.81
N ILE A 261 -4.08 3.87 10.05
CA ILE A 261 -3.49 2.89 10.97
C ILE A 261 -3.58 1.51 10.32
N PRO A 262 -2.46 0.78 10.17
CA PRO A 262 -2.36 -0.41 9.33
C PRO A 262 -3.05 -1.65 9.91
N PHE A 263 -4.17 -1.54 10.61
CA PHE A 263 -4.82 -2.67 11.32
C PHE A 263 -5.76 -3.52 10.45
N PHE A 264 -5.91 -3.19 9.17
CA PHE A 264 -6.40 -4.17 8.20
C PHE A 264 -5.39 -5.28 8.03
N ILE A 265 -5.85 -6.53 7.98
CA ILE A 265 -4.96 -7.70 7.88
C ILE A 265 -4.01 -7.61 6.69
N CYS A 266 -4.53 -7.17 5.55
CA CYS A 266 -3.75 -6.96 4.34
C CYS A 266 -2.80 -5.76 4.43
N ASP A 267 -3.03 -4.79 5.32
CA ASP A 267 -2.10 -3.68 5.57
C ASP A 267 -0.92 -4.16 6.43
N ILE A 268 -1.19 -4.86 7.55
CA ILE A 268 -0.12 -5.51 8.35
C ILE A 268 0.68 -6.49 7.48
N GLY A 269 0.00 -7.22 6.59
CA GLY A 269 0.63 -8.16 5.67
C GLY A 269 1.72 -7.56 4.79
N LYS A 270 1.55 -6.30 4.36
CA LYS A 270 2.57 -5.60 3.57
C LYS A 270 3.88 -5.47 4.35
N PHE A 271 3.80 -5.10 5.62
CA PHE A 271 4.95 -5.02 6.52
C PHE A 271 5.56 -6.40 6.81
N ILE A 272 4.73 -7.43 7.05
CA ILE A 272 5.22 -8.80 7.27
C ILE A 272 5.99 -9.33 6.06
N VAL A 273 5.49 -9.10 4.84
CA VAL A 273 6.18 -9.49 3.61
C VAL A 273 7.51 -8.77 3.46
N VAL A 274 7.57 -7.47 3.74
CA VAL A 274 8.83 -6.71 3.76
C VAL A 274 9.79 -7.32 4.78
N LEU A 275 9.35 -7.57 6.01
CA LEU A 275 10.17 -8.21 7.04
C LEU A 275 10.65 -9.59 6.60
N ALA A 276 9.80 -10.41 5.97
CA ALA A 276 10.17 -11.72 5.45
C ALA A 276 11.30 -11.62 4.42
N LEU A 277 11.16 -10.76 3.42
CA LEU A 277 12.12 -10.63 2.32
C LEU A 277 13.45 -9.99 2.75
N PHE A 278 13.42 -9.06 3.71
CA PHE A 278 14.62 -8.37 4.16
C PHE A 278 15.37 -9.15 5.25
N THR A 279 14.66 -9.70 6.25
CA THR A 279 15.28 -10.46 7.35
C THR A 279 15.52 -11.94 7.02
N LYS A 280 14.83 -12.47 6.00
CA LYS A 280 14.86 -13.89 5.60
C LYS A 280 14.46 -14.86 6.72
N LYS A 281 13.78 -14.39 7.77
CA LYS A 281 13.34 -15.23 8.88
C LYS A 281 12.13 -16.06 8.47
N LYS A 282 12.21 -17.38 8.66
CA LYS A 282 11.16 -18.34 8.30
C LYS A 282 9.79 -17.97 8.86
N VAL A 283 9.73 -17.51 10.11
CA VAL A 283 8.48 -17.14 10.78
C VAL A 283 7.67 -16.10 10.00
N PHE A 284 8.32 -15.08 9.41
CA PHE A 284 7.61 -14.06 8.63
C PHE A 284 7.15 -14.60 7.28
N TYR A 285 7.91 -15.50 6.66
CA TYR A 285 7.44 -16.21 5.47
C TYR A 285 6.23 -17.10 5.76
N ASP A 286 6.25 -17.81 6.90
CA ASP A 286 5.14 -18.67 7.32
C ASP A 286 3.88 -17.83 7.58
N ILE A 287 4.00 -16.69 8.25
CA ILE A 287 2.89 -15.76 8.48
C ILE A 287 2.39 -15.15 7.16
N ALA A 288 3.29 -14.65 6.31
CA ALA A 288 2.93 -14.09 5.00
C ALA A 288 2.16 -15.11 4.15
N TYR A 289 2.69 -16.32 4.04
CA TYR A 289 2.07 -17.36 3.25
C TYR A 289 0.77 -17.86 3.86
N PHE A 290 0.68 -18.06 5.18
CA PHE A 290 -0.54 -18.60 5.81
C PHE A 290 -1.66 -17.56 5.90
N VAL A 291 -1.37 -16.40 6.47
CA VAL A 291 -2.38 -15.39 6.76
C VAL A 291 -2.59 -14.52 5.53
N HIS A 292 -1.53 -13.87 5.08
CA HIS A 292 -1.67 -12.74 4.17
C HIS A 292 -1.95 -13.15 2.72
N SER A 293 -1.52 -14.34 2.29
CA SER A 293 -1.94 -14.87 0.97
C SER A 293 -3.43 -15.19 0.93
N ALA A 294 -3.99 -15.79 1.99
CA ALA A 294 -5.42 -16.09 2.07
C ALA A 294 -6.23 -14.79 2.13
N GLY A 295 -5.82 -13.81 2.94
CA GLY A 295 -6.49 -12.50 3.00
C GLY A 295 -6.46 -11.73 1.70
N ALA A 296 -5.29 -11.71 1.04
CA ALA A 296 -5.18 -11.07 -0.26
C ALA A 296 -6.08 -11.75 -1.28
N LEU A 297 -6.20 -13.09 -1.23
CA LEU A 297 -7.06 -13.86 -2.12
C LEU A 297 -8.56 -13.64 -1.86
N THR A 298 -9.01 -13.63 -0.60
CA THR A 298 -10.43 -13.49 -0.24
C THR A 298 -11.05 -12.21 -0.79
N VAL A 299 -10.23 -11.18 -0.85
CA VAL A 299 -10.60 -9.87 -1.37
C VAL A 299 -10.94 -9.92 -2.87
N PHE A 300 -10.30 -10.79 -3.66
CA PHE A 300 -10.68 -10.98 -5.06
C PHE A 300 -11.95 -11.82 -5.25
N PHE A 301 -12.53 -12.37 -4.18
CA PHE A 301 -13.82 -13.07 -4.21
C PHE A 301 -14.94 -12.27 -3.54
N TYR A 302 -14.59 -11.38 -2.60
CA TYR A 302 -15.55 -10.61 -1.83
C TYR A 302 -15.15 -9.13 -1.73
N PHE A 303 -15.97 -8.27 -2.33
CA PHE A 303 -15.84 -6.81 -2.33
C PHE A 303 -17.08 -6.17 -1.72
N GLY A 304 -17.41 -6.48 -0.48
CA GLY A 304 -18.42 -5.73 0.25
C GLY A 304 -19.88 -5.86 -0.25
N LYS A 305 -20.77 -5.36 0.58
CA LYS A 305 -22.23 -5.57 0.62
C LYS A 305 -22.96 -4.97 -0.59
N THR A 306 -24.11 -5.55 -0.95
CA THR A 306 -25.08 -4.92 -1.88
C THR A 306 -25.38 -3.49 -1.44
N GLY A 307 -25.12 -2.51 -2.32
CA GLY A 307 -25.31 -1.08 -2.07
C GLY A 307 -24.03 -0.27 -1.84
N THR A 308 -22.86 -0.90 -1.63
CA THR A 308 -21.59 -0.17 -1.62
C THR A 308 -21.04 -0.03 -3.04
N HIS A 309 -21.59 0.92 -3.80
CA HIS A 309 -21.02 1.38 -5.08
C HIS A 309 -19.71 2.20 -4.89
N ASN A 310 -18.97 1.94 -3.81
CA ASN A 310 -18.02 2.88 -3.21
C ASN A 310 -16.63 2.88 -3.85
N TYR A 311 -16.34 1.96 -4.78
CA TYR A 311 -15.04 1.91 -5.46
C TYR A 311 -15.00 2.75 -6.75
N GLY A 312 -16.14 3.30 -7.20
CA GLY A 312 -16.20 4.13 -8.39
C GLY A 312 -15.84 3.35 -9.66
N THR A 313 -14.92 3.89 -10.46
CA THR A 313 -14.45 3.26 -11.70
C THR A 313 -13.18 2.45 -11.47
N ILE A 314 -12.82 1.59 -12.41
CA ILE A 314 -11.53 0.86 -12.40
C ILE A 314 -10.30 1.77 -12.47
N LEU A 315 -10.49 3.06 -12.77
CA LEU A 315 -9.45 4.08 -12.82
C LEU A 315 -9.43 4.95 -11.56
N SER A 316 -10.34 4.72 -10.61
CA SER A 316 -10.33 5.43 -9.33
C SER A 316 -9.08 5.04 -8.53
N TYR A 317 -8.56 5.98 -7.75
CA TYR A 317 -7.43 5.72 -6.85
C TYR A 317 -7.73 4.54 -5.92
N SER A 318 -8.89 4.60 -5.25
CA SER A 318 -9.38 3.57 -4.34
C SER A 318 -9.29 2.17 -4.92
N TYR A 319 -9.78 2.00 -6.16
CA TYR A 319 -9.71 0.72 -6.86
C TYR A 319 -8.28 0.36 -7.24
N LEU A 320 -7.56 1.23 -7.96
CA LEU A 320 -6.21 0.94 -8.46
C LEU A 320 -5.22 0.59 -7.35
N TYR A 321 -5.20 1.40 -6.29
CA TYR A 321 -4.39 1.14 -5.10
C TYR A 321 -4.71 -0.22 -4.51
N PHE A 322 -6.00 -0.51 -4.37
CA PHE A 322 -6.46 -1.71 -3.71
C PHE A 322 -6.07 -2.95 -4.51
N VAL A 323 -6.34 -2.95 -5.82
CA VAL A 323 -5.96 -4.03 -6.74
C VAL A 323 -4.44 -4.22 -6.73
N LEU A 324 -3.67 -3.16 -6.98
CA LEU A 324 -2.21 -3.26 -7.10
C LEU A 324 -1.57 -3.79 -5.82
N THR A 325 -1.93 -3.24 -4.66
CA THR A 325 -1.33 -3.63 -3.39
C THR A 325 -1.71 -5.06 -2.99
N HIS A 326 -2.92 -5.53 -3.30
CA HIS A 326 -3.33 -6.92 -3.02
C HIS A 326 -2.73 -7.92 -4.01
N LEU A 327 -2.58 -7.55 -5.28
CA LEU A 327 -1.84 -8.34 -6.27
C LEU A 327 -0.40 -8.57 -5.80
N LEU A 328 0.29 -7.48 -5.41
CA LEU A 328 1.66 -7.55 -4.92
C LEU A 328 1.75 -8.32 -3.60
N LEU A 329 0.84 -8.09 -2.65
CA LEU A 329 0.82 -8.79 -1.36
C LEU A 329 0.67 -10.31 -1.55
N PHE A 330 -0.29 -10.74 -2.38
CA PHE A 330 -0.49 -12.15 -2.66
C PHE A 330 0.75 -12.76 -3.32
N MET A 331 1.22 -12.12 -4.38
CA MET A 331 2.38 -12.60 -5.14
C MET A 331 3.61 -12.72 -4.25
N LEU A 332 3.92 -11.71 -3.44
CA LEU A 332 5.08 -11.71 -2.56
C LEU A 332 4.93 -12.66 -1.36
N SER A 333 3.71 -13.04 -0.99
CA SER A 333 3.45 -14.06 0.03
C SER A 333 3.63 -15.49 -0.51
N VAL A 334 3.31 -15.72 -1.79
CA VAL A 334 3.30 -17.05 -2.40
C VAL A 334 4.60 -17.37 -3.14
N LEU A 335 5.20 -16.40 -3.85
CA LEU A 335 6.40 -16.62 -4.66
C LEU A 335 7.60 -17.15 -3.87
N PRO A 336 7.92 -16.70 -2.64
CA PRO A 336 9.02 -17.28 -1.87
C PRO A 336 8.86 -18.78 -1.62
N VAL A 337 7.64 -19.27 -1.44
CA VAL A 337 7.34 -20.70 -1.30
C VAL A 337 7.47 -21.41 -2.66
N MET A 338 6.92 -20.83 -3.73
CA MET A 338 6.99 -21.42 -5.08
C MET A 338 8.42 -21.49 -5.64
N LEU A 339 9.24 -20.46 -5.36
CA LEU A 339 10.65 -20.36 -5.75
C LEU A 339 11.57 -21.14 -4.78
N LYS A 340 11.01 -21.76 -3.73
CA LYS A 340 11.74 -22.56 -2.73
C LYS A 340 12.74 -21.76 -1.88
N HIS A 341 12.49 -20.46 -1.68
CA HIS A 341 13.22 -19.66 -0.68
C HIS A 341 12.85 -20.06 0.74
N THR A 342 11.65 -20.60 0.91
CA THR A 342 11.15 -21.18 2.16
C THR A 342 10.22 -22.36 1.84
N SER A 343 9.88 -23.15 2.85
CA SER A 343 8.90 -24.23 2.75
C SER A 343 7.91 -24.15 3.90
N PHE A 344 6.61 -24.24 3.58
CA PHE A 344 5.54 -24.27 4.56
C PHE A 344 5.02 -25.70 4.77
N LYS A 345 5.06 -26.18 6.02
CA LYS A 345 4.52 -27.48 6.44
C LYS A 345 3.37 -27.27 7.42
N PHE A 346 2.48 -28.26 7.54
CA PHE A 346 1.34 -28.20 8.48
C PHE A 346 1.75 -27.89 9.93
N LYS A 347 2.91 -28.36 10.38
CA LYS A 347 3.42 -28.05 11.73
C LYS A 347 3.78 -26.56 11.95
N ASP A 348 4.03 -25.83 10.87
CA ASP A 348 4.44 -24.42 10.90
C ASP A 348 3.23 -23.48 11.10
N VAL A 349 2.01 -24.02 11.05
CA VAL A 349 0.73 -23.30 11.17
C VAL A 349 0.50 -22.66 12.54
N LYS A 350 1.13 -23.18 13.60
CA LYS A 350 0.87 -22.74 15.00
C LYS A 350 1.09 -21.24 15.19
N ILE A 351 2.22 -20.71 14.71
CA ILE A 351 2.57 -19.30 14.90
C ILE A 351 1.63 -18.40 14.08
N PRO A 352 1.40 -18.63 12.77
CA PRO A 352 0.43 -17.86 12.01
C PRO A 352 -0.99 -17.83 12.59
N ILE A 353 -1.49 -18.95 13.13
CA ILE A 353 -2.81 -19.04 13.77
C ILE A 353 -2.90 -18.15 15.01
N ILE A 354 -1.88 -18.17 15.87
CA ILE A 354 -1.81 -17.31 17.06
C ILE A 354 -1.69 -15.84 16.63
N TYR A 355 -0.80 -15.54 15.69
CA TYR A 355 -0.61 -14.20 15.14
C TYR A 355 -1.92 -13.63 14.61
N TYR A 356 -2.70 -14.40 13.86
CA TYR A 356 -3.97 -13.93 13.31
C TYR A 356 -4.99 -13.60 14.40
N GLY A 357 -5.07 -14.44 15.45
CA GLY A 357 -5.94 -14.18 16.60
C GLY A 357 -5.55 -12.89 17.33
N VAL A 358 -4.24 -12.67 17.53
CA VAL A 358 -3.72 -11.43 18.14
C VAL A 358 -4.05 -10.21 17.27
N VAL A 359 -3.91 -10.31 15.94
CA VAL A 359 -4.25 -9.22 15.02
C VAL A 359 -5.73 -8.85 15.13
N ILE A 360 -6.65 -9.81 15.09
CA ILE A 360 -8.09 -9.53 15.23
C ILE A 360 -8.35 -8.80 16.54
N LEU A 361 -7.86 -9.32 17.66
CA LEU A 361 -8.10 -8.72 18.98
C LEU A 361 -7.58 -7.27 19.05
N ILE A 362 -6.33 -7.02 18.61
CA ILE A 362 -5.74 -5.68 18.63
C ILE A 362 -6.55 -4.73 17.73
N SER A 363 -6.95 -5.19 16.54
CA SER A 363 -7.79 -4.41 15.62
C SER A 363 -9.15 -4.07 16.25
N THR A 364 -9.84 -5.04 16.87
CA THR A 364 -11.12 -4.82 17.56
C THR A 364 -10.97 -3.80 18.68
N PHE A 365 -9.99 -3.98 19.58
CA PHE A 365 -9.80 -3.09 20.72
C PHE A 365 -9.37 -1.68 20.29
N THR A 366 -8.56 -1.56 19.24
CA THR A 366 -8.21 -0.24 18.70
C THR A 366 -9.43 0.43 18.07
N SER A 367 -10.22 -0.30 17.28
CA SER A 367 -11.45 0.23 16.68
C SER A 367 -12.37 0.81 17.76
N VAL A 368 -12.60 0.05 18.82
CA VAL A 368 -13.38 0.48 19.99
C VAL A 368 -12.75 1.68 20.69
N GLY A 369 -11.43 1.66 20.88
CA GLY A 369 -10.69 2.75 21.53
C GLY A 369 -10.83 4.07 20.78
N ILE A 370 -10.66 4.04 19.45
CA ILE A 370 -10.79 5.23 18.61
C ILE A 370 -12.23 5.71 18.57
N THR A 371 -13.22 4.83 18.44
CA THR A 371 -14.63 5.22 18.50
C THR A 371 -14.96 5.91 19.82
N ASN A 372 -14.52 5.36 20.95
CA ASN A 372 -14.73 6.00 22.26
C ASN A 372 -13.96 7.32 22.39
N LEU A 373 -12.75 7.43 21.82
CA LEU A 373 -11.98 8.67 21.83
C LEU A 373 -12.69 9.76 21.00
N MET A 374 -13.19 9.42 19.82
CA MET A 374 -13.95 10.32 18.95
C MET A 374 -15.27 10.76 19.59
N ALA A 375 -15.97 9.86 20.27
CA ALA A 375 -17.22 10.18 20.96
C ALA A 375 -17.06 11.22 22.07
N ASN A 376 -15.86 11.31 22.65
CA ASN A 376 -15.53 12.26 23.71
C ASN A 376 -14.64 13.41 23.21
N TYR A 377 -14.41 13.52 21.90
CA TYR A 377 -13.58 14.58 21.35
C TYR A 377 -14.33 15.91 21.38
N ILE A 378 -13.65 16.94 21.90
CA ILE A 378 -14.11 18.31 21.93
C ILE A 378 -13.05 19.15 21.23
N ASP A 379 -13.44 19.94 20.24
CA ASP A 379 -12.53 20.80 19.48
C ASP A 379 -12.03 22.00 20.31
N SER A 380 -11.14 22.79 19.73
CA SER A 380 -10.60 24.00 20.37
C SER A 380 -11.65 25.09 20.66
N ASN A 381 -12.84 25.01 20.03
CA ASN A 381 -13.96 25.93 20.23
C ASN A 381 -15.00 25.40 21.21
N GLY A 382 -14.84 24.18 21.73
CA GLY A 382 -15.77 23.55 22.68
C GLY A 382 -16.86 22.71 22.02
N ASN A 383 -16.79 22.46 20.72
CA ASN A 383 -17.78 21.70 19.96
C ASN A 383 -17.50 20.20 19.99
N SER A 384 -18.56 19.39 20.08
CA SER A 384 -18.51 17.92 20.02
C SER A 384 -18.81 17.39 18.62
N LEU A 385 -18.37 16.17 18.34
CA LEU A 385 -18.70 15.48 17.09
C LEU A 385 -20.14 14.95 17.09
N ASP A 386 -20.98 15.45 16.18
CA ASP A 386 -22.32 14.91 15.94
C ASP A 386 -22.28 13.55 15.21
N PHE A 387 -21.30 13.37 14.31
CA PHE A 387 -21.06 12.10 13.62
C PHE A 387 -19.77 11.44 14.10
N ILE A 388 -19.91 10.33 14.82
CA ILE A 388 -18.79 9.58 15.36
C ILE A 388 -18.19 8.67 14.29
N TYR A 389 -16.89 8.81 14.07
CA TYR A 389 -16.15 7.91 13.19
C TYR A 389 -16.07 6.49 13.77
N LEU A 390 -16.47 5.50 12.96
CA LEU A 390 -16.44 4.08 13.30
C LEU A 390 -15.37 3.36 12.44
N PRO A 391 -14.11 3.31 12.88
CA PRO A 391 -13.06 2.61 12.14
C PRO A 391 -13.33 1.11 12.12
N ASN A 392 -13.54 0.56 10.93
CA ASN A 392 -13.71 -0.87 10.75
C ASN A 392 -12.38 -1.56 10.43
N TYR A 393 -11.51 -1.77 11.41
CA TYR A 393 -10.29 -2.55 11.20
C TYR A 393 -10.59 -4.04 11.20
N ALA A 394 -9.89 -4.80 10.34
CA ALA A 394 -10.00 -6.27 10.25
C ALA A 394 -11.43 -6.83 10.16
N PHE A 395 -12.38 -6.06 9.60
CA PHE A 395 -13.80 -6.43 9.52
C PHE A 395 -14.50 -6.65 10.86
N THR A 396 -13.93 -6.15 11.95
CA THR A 396 -14.44 -6.33 13.33
C THR A 396 -15.79 -5.66 13.55
N GLN A 397 -16.11 -4.62 12.78
CA GLN A 397 -17.35 -3.85 12.91
C GLN A 397 -18.36 -4.12 11.79
N ILE A 398 -17.92 -4.61 10.63
CA ILE A 398 -18.81 -4.90 9.50
C ILE A 398 -18.58 -6.32 9.00
N CYS A 399 -19.62 -7.16 9.13
CA CYS A 399 -19.61 -8.48 8.55
C CYS A 399 -19.44 -8.41 7.02
N PRO A 400 -18.45 -9.10 6.44
CA PRO A 400 -18.30 -9.24 5.01
C PRO A 400 -19.29 -10.25 4.42
N LEU A 401 -20.36 -10.62 5.10
CA LEU A 401 -21.43 -11.42 4.51
C LEU A 401 -22.76 -10.81 4.96
N PRO A 402 -23.82 -10.84 4.13
CA PRO A 402 -25.13 -10.36 4.53
C PRO A 402 -25.82 -11.36 5.47
N VAL A 403 -25.16 -11.72 6.57
CA VAL A 403 -25.60 -12.70 7.55
C VAL A 403 -25.79 -11.97 8.88
N ILE A 404 -26.92 -12.20 9.52
CA ILE A 404 -27.21 -11.68 10.86
C ILE A 404 -26.55 -12.61 11.87
N PHE A 405 -25.66 -12.06 12.68
CA PHE A 405 -24.97 -12.81 13.73
C PHE A 405 -25.77 -12.76 15.04
N PRO A 406 -25.93 -13.90 15.73
CA PRO A 406 -26.45 -13.91 17.10
C PRO A 406 -25.63 -13.02 18.04
N THR A 407 -26.29 -12.36 18.99
CA THR A 407 -25.70 -11.35 19.90
C THR A 407 -25.45 -11.85 21.32
N PHE A 408 -25.42 -13.16 21.54
CA PHE A 408 -25.35 -13.75 22.89
C PHE A 408 -23.98 -13.58 23.60
N MET A 409 -22.93 -13.13 22.88
CA MET A 409 -21.61 -12.84 23.44
C MET A 409 -21.22 -11.39 23.16
N ASN A 410 -22.16 -10.47 23.37
CA ASN A 410 -21.92 -9.05 23.26
C ASN A 410 -21.36 -8.49 24.58
N ILE A 411 -20.29 -7.69 24.49
CA ILE A 411 -19.72 -6.98 25.63
C ILE A 411 -19.73 -5.48 25.32
N LYS A 412 -20.27 -4.70 26.25
CA LYS A 412 -20.27 -3.23 26.17
C LYS A 412 -18.91 -2.69 26.62
N ILE A 413 -18.26 -1.91 25.76
CA ILE A 413 -16.99 -1.24 26.05
C ILE A 413 -17.15 0.24 25.71
N GLY A 414 -17.41 1.04 26.75
CA GLY A 414 -17.77 2.45 26.60
C GLY A 414 -19.08 2.62 25.82
N ILE A 415 -19.05 3.34 24.70
CA ILE A 415 -20.21 3.53 23.82
C ILE A 415 -20.41 2.40 22.79
N CYS A 416 -19.43 1.49 22.66
CA CYS A 416 -19.48 0.40 21.69
C CYS A 416 -20.06 -0.87 22.29
N GLU A 417 -20.73 -1.67 21.47
CA GLU A 417 -21.11 -3.05 21.77
C GLU A 417 -20.37 -3.99 20.82
N VAL A 418 -19.52 -4.86 21.38
CA VAL A 418 -18.65 -5.75 20.60
C VAL A 418 -19.19 -7.17 20.65
N ASN A 419 -19.46 -7.76 19.48
CA ASN A 419 -19.90 -9.14 19.35
C ASN A 419 -18.70 -10.10 19.21
N PHE A 420 -18.25 -10.68 20.33
CA PHE A 420 -17.10 -11.60 20.33
C PHE A 420 -17.39 -12.94 19.63
N PHE A 421 -18.66 -13.34 19.53
CA PHE A 421 -19.02 -14.53 18.77
C PHE A 421 -18.74 -14.34 17.28
N TYR A 422 -19.08 -13.17 16.74
CA TYR A 422 -18.75 -12.81 15.37
C TYR A 422 -17.23 -12.87 15.11
N GLU A 423 -16.41 -12.33 16.01
CA GLU A 423 -14.94 -12.36 15.88
C GLU A 423 -14.38 -13.79 15.86
N ILE A 424 -14.92 -14.67 16.70
CA ILE A 424 -14.54 -16.10 16.72
C ILE A 424 -14.90 -16.77 15.38
N VAL A 425 -16.10 -16.51 14.85
CA VAL A 425 -16.52 -17.06 13.57
C VAL A 425 -15.65 -16.53 12.43
N LEU A 426 -15.34 -15.23 12.42
CA LEU A 426 -14.44 -14.61 11.45
C LEU A 426 -13.07 -15.29 11.47
N TYR A 427 -12.51 -15.50 12.67
CA TYR A 427 -11.25 -16.20 12.86
C TYR A 427 -11.26 -17.61 12.27
N ILE A 428 -12.28 -18.41 12.61
CA ILE A 428 -12.43 -19.80 12.13
C ILE A 428 -12.60 -19.83 10.62
N ALA A 429 -13.45 -18.96 10.06
CA ALA A 429 -13.73 -18.90 8.63
C ALA A 429 -12.44 -18.67 7.82
N TYR A 430 -11.61 -17.73 8.27
CA TYR A 430 -10.37 -17.40 7.59
C TYR A 430 -9.33 -18.53 7.67
N ILE A 431 -9.22 -19.22 8.81
CA ILE A 431 -8.38 -20.42 8.93
C ILE A 431 -8.86 -21.51 7.96
N CYS A 432 -10.16 -21.72 7.84
CA CYS A 432 -10.73 -22.67 6.89
C CYS A 432 -10.40 -22.31 5.44
N ILE A 433 -10.49 -21.01 5.10
CA ILE A 433 -10.13 -20.52 3.77
C ILE A 433 -8.66 -20.79 3.46
N PHE A 434 -7.75 -20.56 4.41
CA PHE A 434 -6.34 -20.90 4.19
C PHE A 434 -6.17 -22.40 3.94
N PHE A 435 -6.78 -23.27 4.76
CA PHE A 435 -6.61 -24.71 4.56
C PHE A 435 -7.18 -25.17 3.21
N ALA A 436 -8.29 -24.60 2.76
CA ALA A 436 -8.81 -24.83 1.42
C ALA A 436 -7.79 -24.42 0.34
N PHE A 437 -7.19 -23.23 0.46
CA PHE A 437 -6.13 -22.74 -0.44
C PHE A 437 -4.88 -23.64 -0.43
N TYR A 438 -4.41 -24.04 0.76
CA TYR A 438 -3.23 -24.90 0.93
C TYR A 438 -3.45 -26.29 0.32
N ILE A 439 -4.61 -26.91 0.58
CA ILE A 439 -5.01 -28.19 0.00
C ILE A 439 -5.05 -28.06 -1.53
N PHE A 440 -5.70 -27.00 -2.04
CA PHE A 440 -5.76 -26.76 -3.49
C PHE A 440 -4.35 -26.66 -4.10
N GLN A 441 -3.45 -25.87 -3.51
CA GLN A 441 -2.08 -25.73 -4.02
C GLN A 441 -1.28 -27.05 -3.96
N TYR A 442 -1.49 -27.88 -2.93
CA TYR A 442 -0.79 -29.15 -2.78
C TYR A 442 -1.30 -30.23 -3.75
N PHE A 443 -2.61 -30.30 -3.99
CA PHE A 443 -3.23 -31.35 -4.79
C PHE A 443 -3.45 -30.98 -6.26
N ALA A 444 -3.66 -29.72 -6.61
CA ALA A 444 -3.91 -29.30 -8.00
C ALA A 444 -2.79 -29.73 -8.97
N PRO A 445 -1.49 -29.57 -8.66
CA PRO A 445 -0.42 -30.04 -9.54
C PRO A 445 -0.42 -31.57 -9.73
N LYS A 446 -0.78 -32.33 -8.69
CA LYS A 446 -0.90 -33.80 -8.76
C LYS A 446 -2.10 -34.21 -9.63
N GLY A 447 -3.23 -33.53 -9.48
CA GLY A 447 -4.41 -33.73 -10.32
C GLY A 447 -4.15 -33.43 -11.80
N VAL A 448 -3.48 -32.31 -12.11
CA VAL A 448 -3.08 -31.97 -13.48
C VAL A 448 -2.11 -33.01 -14.06
N LYS A 449 -1.14 -33.49 -13.27
CA LYS A 449 -0.22 -34.55 -13.70
C LYS A 449 -0.97 -35.85 -14.01
N TYR A 450 -1.92 -36.23 -13.17
CA TYR A 450 -2.77 -37.41 -13.38
C TYR A 450 -3.64 -37.27 -14.64
N LEU A 451 -4.29 -36.12 -14.83
CA LEU A 451 -5.09 -35.84 -16.03
C LEU A 451 -4.25 -35.85 -17.31
N LYS A 452 -3.05 -35.25 -17.30
CA LYS A 452 -2.12 -35.35 -18.44
C LYS A 452 -1.73 -36.80 -18.72
N LEU A 453 -1.39 -37.58 -17.68
CA LEU A 453 -1.04 -38.99 -17.85
C LEU A 453 -2.21 -39.83 -18.41
N LYS A 454 -3.47 -39.44 -18.14
CA LYS A 454 -4.66 -40.13 -18.63
C LYS A 454 -5.07 -39.69 -20.04
N LEU A 455 -4.97 -38.40 -20.36
CA LEU A 455 -5.35 -37.81 -21.66
C LEU A 455 -4.30 -38.00 -22.76
N PHE A 456 -3.02 -38.19 -22.41
CA PHE A 456 -1.94 -38.45 -23.38
C PHE A 456 -1.54 -39.94 -23.46
N LYS A 457 -2.30 -40.83 -22.80
CA LYS A 457 -2.18 -42.30 -22.93
C LYS A 457 -3.41 -42.95 -23.59
N SER A 458 -4.46 -42.18 -23.86
CA SER A 458 -5.53 -42.51 -24.82
C SER A 458 -5.17 -41.93 -26.17
#